data_AF-M1ZT76-F1
#
_entry.id   AF-M1ZT76-F1
#
_cell.length_a   1.000
_cell.length_b   1.000
_cell.length_c   1.000
_cell.angle_alpha   90.00
_cell.angle_beta   90.00
_cell.angle_gamma   90.00
#
_symmetry.space_group_name_H-M   'P 1'
#
loop_
_entity.id
_entity.type
_entity.pdbx_description
1 polymer ?
#
loop_
_entity_poly.entity_id
_entity_poly.type
_entity_poly.pdbx_seq_one_letter_code
_entity_poly.pdbx_strand_id
1 'polypeptide(L)'
;NINVVRRNSGGGAVYHDLGNINFTFITKYDEKHLLDFKTFTNPVVYSLGKLNVKAELSGRNDILIDGRKISGNSQHIYKDRFLHHGTLLFNSELENLVKALNVDNDKILSKGIESIKSRVTNIKEHVKEDIFMEEFKEILIENIFMRNKSSLKEYNLTSDHINDIEKLMKEKYMTWQWNYGESPEFNYRNSKRFQGGKFEVLLNIVEGHINECKIYGDFLGLMDVSE
;
A
#
# COMPACT_ATOMS: atom_id res chain seq x y z
N ASN A 1 -21.27 3.23 -1.19
CA ASN A 1 -20.73 2.83 0.13
C ASN A 1 -19.34 2.27 -0.10
N ILE A 2 -18.28 2.83 0.52
CA ILE A 2 -16.89 2.40 0.33
C ILE A 2 -16.45 1.67 1.60
N ASN A 3 -15.89 0.46 1.47
CA ASN A 3 -15.37 -0.28 2.62
C ASN A 3 -14.02 0.29 3.07
N VAL A 4 -13.79 0.34 4.39
CA VAL A 4 -12.51 0.73 4.99
C VAL A 4 -11.86 -0.50 5.59
N VAL A 5 -10.67 -0.85 5.13
CA VAL A 5 -9.94 -2.04 5.57
C VAL A 5 -8.51 -1.66 5.99
N ARG A 6 -8.13 -2.03 7.22
CA ARG A 6 -6.75 -1.90 7.70
C ARG A 6 -5.92 -3.09 7.21
N ARG A 7 -4.75 -2.79 6.65
CA ARG A 7 -3.74 -3.80 6.27
C ARG A 7 -2.70 -3.98 7.38
N ASN A 8 -1.95 -5.07 7.35
CA ASN A 8 -0.90 -5.34 8.36
C ASN A 8 0.37 -4.48 8.16
N SER A 9 0.61 -3.98 6.95
CA SER A 9 1.79 -3.15 6.64
C SER A 9 1.57 -1.67 6.94
N GLY A 10 2.64 -0.96 7.29
CA GLY A 10 2.61 0.49 7.51
C GLY A 10 2.36 1.30 6.24
N GLY A 11 2.41 2.63 6.36
CA GLY A 11 2.20 3.61 5.29
C GLY A 11 0.80 4.24 5.30
N GLY A 12 0.54 5.12 4.33
CA GLY A 12 -0.71 5.87 4.24
C GLY A 12 -1.93 5.09 3.73
N ALA A 13 -3.07 5.77 3.68
CA ALA A 13 -4.30 5.26 3.07
C ALA A 13 -4.21 5.29 1.53
N VAL A 14 -4.83 4.29 0.89
CA VAL A 14 -4.92 4.14 -0.57
C VAL A 14 -6.37 3.80 -0.93
N TYR A 15 -6.80 4.17 -2.13
CA TYR A 15 -8.13 3.87 -2.65
C TYR A 15 -8.06 2.74 -3.67
N HIS A 16 -8.97 1.78 -3.57
CA HIS A 16 -9.05 0.63 -4.46
C HIS A 16 -10.44 0.55 -5.08
N ASP A 17 -10.47 0.33 -6.39
CA ASP A 17 -11.63 -0.06 -7.18
C ASP A 17 -11.23 -1.16 -8.17
N LEU A 18 -12.12 -1.55 -9.07
CA LEU A 18 -11.83 -2.58 -10.10
C LEU A 18 -10.82 -2.10 -11.15
N GLY A 19 -10.52 -0.80 -11.21
CA GLY A 19 -9.48 -0.22 -12.06
C GLY A 19 -8.08 -0.26 -11.44
N ASN A 20 -7.96 -0.65 -10.17
CA ASN A 20 -6.70 -0.76 -9.45
C ASN A 20 -6.24 -2.23 -9.42
N ILE A 21 -4.98 -2.46 -9.77
CA ILE A 21 -4.34 -3.78 -9.64
C ILE A 21 -3.58 -3.82 -8.32
N ASN A 22 -3.68 -4.93 -7.60
CA ASN A 22 -2.87 -5.20 -6.42
C ASN A 22 -1.94 -6.38 -6.69
N PHE A 23 -0.69 -6.27 -6.22
CA PHE A 23 0.29 -7.34 -6.30
C PHE A 23 0.98 -7.53 -4.96
N THR A 24 1.37 -8.77 -4.67
CA THR A 24 2.04 -9.14 -3.42
C THR A 24 3.13 -10.17 -3.71
N PHE A 25 4.33 -9.92 -3.20
CA PHE A 25 5.44 -10.84 -3.13
C PHE A 25 5.61 -11.31 -1.69
N ILE A 26 5.70 -12.62 -1.51
CA ILE A 26 6.00 -13.23 -0.20
C ILE A 26 7.27 -14.05 -0.36
N THR A 27 8.30 -13.72 0.42
CA THR A 27 9.59 -14.42 0.42
C THR A 27 9.95 -14.85 1.84
N LYS A 28 10.98 -15.70 1.97
CA LYS A 28 11.65 -15.85 3.26
C LYS A 28 12.28 -14.50 3.65
N TYR A 29 12.28 -14.21 4.94
CA TYR A 29 13.01 -13.08 5.48
C TYR A 29 14.51 -13.29 5.31
N ASP A 30 15.20 -12.29 4.78
CA ASP A 30 16.65 -12.22 4.67
C ASP A 30 17.07 -10.76 4.93
N GLU A 31 17.89 -10.55 5.96
CA GLU A 31 18.38 -9.23 6.36
C GLU A 31 19.10 -8.50 5.23
N LYS A 32 19.75 -9.23 4.31
CA LYS A 32 20.48 -8.62 3.19
C LYS A 32 19.55 -7.97 2.16
N HIS A 33 18.28 -8.34 2.16
CA HIS A 33 17.24 -7.80 1.26
C HIS A 33 16.33 -6.79 1.96
N LEU A 34 16.63 -6.42 3.22
CA LEU A 34 15.93 -5.36 3.94
C LEU A 34 15.90 -4.08 3.08
N LEU A 35 14.69 -3.57 2.84
CA LEU A 35 14.44 -2.28 2.18
C LEU A 35 14.76 -2.21 0.68
N ASP A 36 15.02 -3.33 0.00
CA ASP A 36 15.17 -3.30 -1.46
C ASP A 36 13.81 -3.28 -2.17
N PHE A 37 13.17 -2.12 -2.16
CA PHE A 37 11.97 -1.86 -2.97
C PHE A 37 12.25 -2.05 -4.47
N LYS A 38 13.48 -1.81 -4.93
CA LYS A 38 13.83 -1.85 -6.36
C LYS A 38 13.70 -3.27 -6.90
N THR A 39 14.13 -4.28 -6.14
CA THR A 39 13.98 -5.69 -6.57
C THR A 39 12.53 -6.04 -6.90
N PHE A 40 11.56 -5.53 -6.14
CA PHE A 40 10.13 -5.83 -6.35
C PHE A 40 9.41 -4.87 -7.31
N THR A 41 9.90 -3.64 -7.43
CA THR A 41 9.26 -2.60 -8.28
C THR A 41 9.87 -2.51 -9.67
N ASN A 42 11.14 -2.89 -9.87
CA ASN A 42 11.78 -2.91 -11.19
C ASN A 42 11.03 -3.77 -12.21
N PRO A 43 10.53 -4.98 -11.89
CA PRO A 43 9.72 -5.76 -12.83
C PRO A 43 8.51 -4.99 -13.37
N VAL A 44 7.83 -4.21 -12.52
CA VAL A 44 6.72 -3.35 -12.92
C VAL A 44 7.19 -2.24 -13.88
N VAL A 45 8.30 -1.58 -13.56
CA VAL A 45 8.89 -0.56 -14.43
C VAL A 45 9.28 -1.14 -15.79
N TYR A 46 9.84 -2.35 -15.83
CA TYR A 46 10.17 -3.03 -17.08
C TYR A 46 8.93 -3.41 -17.88
N SER A 47 7.86 -3.88 -17.24
CA SER A 47 6.57 -4.14 -17.89
C SER A 47 6.00 -2.89 -18.57
N LEU A 48 6.05 -1.74 -17.90
CA LEU A 48 5.62 -0.46 -18.49
C LEU A 48 6.51 -0.06 -19.68
N GLY A 49 7.82 -0.29 -19.57
CA GLY A 49 8.76 -0.07 -20.67
C GLY A 49 8.44 -0.88 -21.94
N LYS A 50 7.88 -2.11 -21.80
CA LYS A 50 7.41 -2.92 -22.94
C LYS A 50 6.24 -2.28 -23.69
N LEU A 51 5.47 -1.44 -23.00
CA LEU A 51 4.36 -0.67 -23.55
C LEU A 51 4.79 0.73 -24.01
N ASN A 52 6.10 0.97 -24.15
CA ASN A 52 6.70 2.28 -24.44
C ASN A 52 6.34 3.37 -23.42
N VAL A 53 6.00 2.98 -22.18
CA VAL A 53 5.70 3.90 -21.08
C VAL A 53 6.93 4.04 -20.18
N LYS A 54 7.43 5.27 -20.04
CA LYS A 54 8.59 5.56 -19.19
C LYS A 54 8.13 5.78 -17.75
N ALA A 55 8.30 4.76 -16.91
CA ALA A 55 8.08 4.84 -15.48
C ALA A 55 9.40 4.94 -14.70
N GLU A 56 9.36 5.58 -13.53
CA GLU A 56 10.50 5.72 -12.65
C GLU A 56 10.12 5.50 -11.18
N LEU A 57 11.09 5.01 -10.40
CA LEU A 57 10.93 4.91 -8.96
C LEU A 57 11.15 6.28 -8.32
N SER A 58 10.28 6.66 -7.40
CA SER A 58 10.40 7.92 -6.68
C SER A 58 10.25 7.73 -5.18
N GLY A 59 11.06 8.48 -4.43
CA GLY A 59 11.09 8.39 -2.98
C GLY A 59 11.45 6.99 -2.50
N ARG A 60 10.70 6.48 -1.53
CA ARG A 60 10.95 5.17 -0.89
C ARG A 60 10.15 4.04 -1.53
N ASN A 61 8.94 4.34 -2.01
CA ASN A 61 7.95 3.31 -2.27
C ASN A 61 6.99 3.63 -3.42
N ASP A 62 7.25 4.65 -4.22
CA ASP A 62 6.34 5.09 -5.28
C ASP A 62 6.91 4.81 -6.67
N ILE A 63 6.01 4.57 -7.63
CA ILE A 63 6.32 4.53 -9.06
C ILE A 63 5.56 5.66 -9.73
N LEU A 64 6.25 6.44 -10.56
CA LEU A 64 5.72 7.61 -11.27
C LEU A 64 5.79 7.42 -12.79
N ILE A 65 4.87 8.07 -13.50
CA ILE A 65 4.94 8.35 -14.94
C ILE A 65 4.79 9.86 -15.09
N ASP A 66 5.74 10.52 -15.76
CA ASP A 66 5.77 11.98 -15.95
C ASP A 66 5.59 12.76 -14.62
N GLY A 67 6.23 12.30 -13.55
CA GLY A 67 6.13 12.89 -12.22
C GLY A 67 4.80 12.64 -11.48
N ARG A 68 3.86 11.91 -12.08
CA ARG A 68 2.57 11.54 -11.48
C ARG A 68 2.58 10.09 -11.00
N LYS A 69 2.15 9.87 -9.77
CA LYS A 69 2.15 8.56 -9.09
C LYS A 69 1.13 7.61 -9.68
N ILE A 70 1.59 6.40 -9.99
CA ILE A 70 0.75 5.27 -10.43
C ILE A 70 0.73 4.12 -9.41
N SER A 71 1.70 4.08 -8.48
CA SER A 71 1.88 2.96 -7.57
C SER A 71 2.32 3.43 -6.20
N GLY A 72 1.74 2.86 -5.14
CA GLY A 72 2.26 2.94 -3.79
C GLY A 72 2.59 1.54 -3.28
N ASN A 73 3.78 1.37 -2.70
CA ASN A 73 4.27 0.09 -2.21
C ASN A 73 4.43 0.12 -0.68
N SER A 74 4.35 -1.03 -0.04
CA SER A 74 4.66 -1.18 1.37
C SER A 74 5.24 -2.56 1.66
N GLN A 75 5.89 -2.70 2.81
CA GLN A 75 6.57 -3.90 3.23
C GLN A 75 6.15 -4.27 4.66
N HIS A 76 6.20 -5.56 4.97
CA HIS A 76 5.93 -6.06 6.32
C HIS A 76 6.70 -7.36 6.56
N ILE A 77 7.25 -7.49 7.76
CA ILE A 77 7.90 -8.70 8.25
C ILE A 77 6.96 -9.34 9.26
N TYR A 78 6.72 -10.63 9.10
CA TYR A 78 6.01 -11.43 10.09
C TYR A 78 6.74 -12.76 10.26
N LYS A 79 7.28 -13.00 11.46
CA LYS A 79 8.13 -14.17 11.75
C LYS A 79 9.30 -14.28 10.75
N ASP A 80 9.42 -15.39 10.04
CA ASP A 80 10.46 -15.67 9.04
C ASP A 80 10.00 -15.36 7.60
N ARG A 81 8.95 -14.54 7.45
CA ARG A 81 8.37 -14.15 6.16
C ARG A 81 8.47 -12.65 5.95
N PHE A 82 8.82 -12.29 4.72
CA PHE A 82 8.84 -10.93 4.24
C PHE A 82 7.77 -10.75 3.17
N LEU A 83 6.98 -9.70 3.31
CA LEU A 83 5.91 -9.33 2.39
C LEU A 83 6.24 -7.97 1.79
N HIS A 84 6.23 -7.89 0.46
CA HIS A 84 6.19 -6.64 -0.29
C HIS A 84 4.92 -6.62 -1.13
N HIS A 85 4.15 -5.55 -1.04
CA HIS A 85 2.93 -5.42 -1.83
C HIS A 85 2.75 -4.00 -2.33
N GLY A 86 2.00 -3.86 -3.41
CA GLY A 86 1.78 -2.57 -4.04
C GLY A 86 0.46 -2.50 -4.79
N THR A 87 0.15 -1.28 -5.20
CA THR A 87 -0.98 -0.96 -6.05
C THR A 87 -0.49 -0.50 -7.42
N LEU A 88 -1.31 -0.64 -8.45
CA LEU A 88 -1.12 -0.02 -9.76
C LEU A 88 -2.45 0.58 -10.19
N LEU A 89 -2.49 1.90 -10.29
CA LEU A 89 -3.61 2.65 -10.86
C LEU A 89 -3.60 2.39 -12.36
N PHE A 90 -4.32 1.36 -12.80
CA PHE A 90 -4.37 0.99 -14.21
C PHE A 90 -5.44 1.80 -14.93
N ASN A 91 -6.67 1.77 -14.42
CA ASN A 91 -7.81 2.50 -14.96
C ASN A 91 -8.85 2.80 -13.85
N SER A 92 -8.38 3.31 -12.71
CA SER A 92 -9.21 3.63 -11.54
C SER A 92 -9.97 4.94 -11.70
N GLU A 93 -11.08 5.06 -10.98
CA GLU A 93 -11.89 6.26 -10.85
C GLU A 93 -11.18 7.28 -9.93
N LEU A 94 -10.24 8.04 -10.50
CA LEU A 94 -9.39 8.97 -9.75
C LEU A 94 -10.20 10.05 -9.01
N GLU A 95 -11.40 10.39 -9.48
CA GLU A 95 -12.28 11.31 -8.75
C GLU A 95 -12.77 10.73 -7.42
N ASN A 96 -13.10 9.44 -7.39
CA ASN A 96 -13.50 8.75 -6.17
C ASN A 96 -12.32 8.58 -5.23
N LEU A 97 -11.13 8.33 -5.75
CA LEU A 97 -9.89 8.32 -4.98
C LEU A 97 -9.69 9.63 -4.22
N VAL A 98 -9.80 10.77 -4.92
CA VAL A 98 -9.61 12.10 -4.31
C VAL A 98 -10.67 12.37 -3.25
N LYS A 99 -11.94 12.04 -3.52
CA LYS A 99 -13.05 12.23 -2.57
C LYS A 99 -12.90 11.35 -1.32
N ALA A 100 -12.42 10.11 -1.48
CA ALA A 100 -12.28 9.16 -0.39
C ALA A 100 -11.09 9.47 0.52
N LEU A 101 -9.98 9.95 -0.04
CA LEU A 101 -8.73 10.21 0.69
C LEU A 101 -8.65 11.64 1.24
N ASN A 102 -9.74 12.17 1.76
CA ASN A 102 -9.84 13.55 2.26
C ASN A 102 -8.81 13.78 3.39
N VAL A 103 -7.62 14.24 3.03
CA VAL A 103 -6.51 14.43 3.97
C VAL A 103 -6.76 15.72 4.75
N ASP A 104 -6.47 15.71 6.06
CA ASP A 104 -6.58 16.86 6.96
C ASP A 104 -6.27 18.21 6.28
N ASN A 105 -7.05 19.24 6.64
CA ASN A 105 -6.97 20.60 6.11
C ASN A 105 -5.56 21.23 6.15
N ASP A 106 -4.64 20.70 6.96
CA ASP A 106 -3.21 21.07 6.94
C ASP A 106 -2.55 20.85 5.57
N LYS A 107 -3.04 19.91 4.75
CA LYS A 107 -2.62 19.77 3.34
C LYS A 107 -3.36 20.72 2.40
N ILE A 108 -4.61 21.06 2.73
CA ILE A 108 -5.53 21.85 1.88
C ILE A 108 -5.15 23.34 1.90
N LEU A 109 -4.67 23.87 3.02
CA LEU A 109 -4.24 25.27 3.13
C LEU A 109 -3.05 25.64 2.24
N SER A 110 -2.27 24.66 1.75
CA SER A 110 -1.13 24.93 0.87
C SER A 110 -1.37 24.66 -0.60
N LYS A 111 -2.22 23.69 -0.97
CA LYS A 111 -2.48 23.31 -2.37
C LYS A 111 -3.88 22.67 -2.50
N GLY A 112 -4.79 23.31 -3.24
CA GLY A 112 -6.19 22.90 -3.40
C GLY A 112 -6.42 21.52 -4.02
N ILE A 113 -7.70 21.15 -4.20
CA ILE A 113 -8.18 19.83 -4.71
C ILE A 113 -7.58 19.49 -6.09
N GLU A 114 -7.33 20.49 -6.93
CA GLU A 114 -6.60 20.33 -8.20
C GLU A 114 -5.20 19.73 -8.02
N SER A 115 -4.56 19.94 -6.87
CA SER A 115 -3.20 19.49 -6.59
C SER A 115 -3.07 18.00 -6.26
N ILE A 116 -4.17 17.28 -6.02
CA ILE A 116 -4.17 15.83 -5.85
C ILE A 116 -4.42 15.14 -7.19
N LYS A 117 -5.33 15.69 -8.02
CA LYS A 117 -5.49 15.27 -9.43
C LYS A 117 -4.17 15.40 -10.20
N SER A 118 -3.36 16.41 -9.88
CA SER A 118 -2.03 16.58 -10.49
C SER A 118 -0.94 15.64 -9.95
N ARG A 119 -1.21 14.82 -8.92
CA ARG A 119 -0.20 13.93 -8.28
C ARG A 119 -0.31 12.48 -8.68
N VAL A 120 -1.46 12.03 -9.18
CA VAL A 120 -1.69 10.64 -9.58
C VAL A 120 -2.20 10.57 -11.02
N THR A 121 -2.04 9.42 -11.67
CA THR A 121 -2.52 9.18 -13.05
C THR A 121 -2.79 7.68 -13.24
N ASN A 122 -3.61 7.33 -14.22
CA ASN A 122 -3.82 5.94 -14.60
C ASN A 122 -2.81 5.52 -15.66
N ILE A 123 -2.28 4.30 -15.57
CA ILE A 123 -1.38 3.72 -16.58
C ILE A 123 -2.04 3.75 -17.97
N LYS A 124 -3.35 3.46 -18.06
CA LYS A 124 -4.09 3.45 -19.33
C LYS A 124 -4.01 4.78 -20.10
N GLU A 125 -3.85 5.91 -19.41
CA GLU A 125 -3.69 7.23 -20.06
C GLU A 125 -2.36 7.39 -20.82
N HIS A 126 -1.37 6.54 -20.53
CA HIS A 126 -0.02 6.64 -21.06
C HIS A 126 0.34 5.57 -22.08
N VAL A 127 -0.46 4.50 -22.16
CA VAL A 127 -0.28 3.43 -23.15
C VAL A 127 -0.97 3.87 -24.45
N LYS A 128 -0.26 3.79 -25.57
CA LYS A 128 -0.79 4.18 -26.90
C LYS A 128 -1.75 3.14 -27.47
N GLU A 129 -1.56 1.88 -27.11
CA GLU A 129 -2.41 0.76 -27.52
C GLU A 129 -3.64 0.67 -26.61
N ASP A 130 -4.78 0.21 -27.14
CA ASP A 130 -5.94 -0.11 -26.31
C ASP A 130 -5.68 -1.46 -25.61
N ILE A 131 -5.03 -1.38 -24.45
CA ILE A 131 -4.71 -2.54 -23.63
C ILE A 131 -5.78 -2.75 -22.56
N PHE A 132 -6.21 -4.00 -22.41
CA PHE A 132 -7.10 -4.44 -21.35
C PHE A 132 -6.32 -4.80 -20.09
N MET A 133 -7.00 -4.75 -18.94
CA MET A 133 -6.37 -5.03 -17.65
C MET A 133 -5.73 -6.42 -17.59
N GLU A 134 -6.36 -7.44 -18.17
CA GLU A 134 -5.81 -8.80 -18.13
C GLU A 134 -4.55 -8.95 -18.97
N GLU A 135 -4.49 -8.32 -20.14
CA GLU A 135 -3.28 -8.29 -20.96
C GLU A 135 -2.13 -7.62 -20.20
N PHE A 136 -2.41 -6.53 -19.47
CA PHE A 136 -1.39 -5.91 -18.63
C PHE A 136 -0.94 -6.81 -17.47
N LYS A 137 -1.85 -7.57 -16.85
CA LYS A 137 -1.49 -8.56 -15.82
C LYS A 137 -0.62 -9.68 -16.38
N GLU A 138 -0.89 -10.15 -17.60
CA GLU A 138 -0.05 -11.14 -18.28
C GLU A 138 1.37 -10.62 -18.53
N ILE A 139 1.50 -9.37 -19.00
CA ILE A 139 2.79 -8.70 -19.16
C ILE A 139 3.52 -8.57 -17.81
N LEU A 140 2.80 -8.24 -16.73
CA LEU A 140 3.38 -8.17 -15.39
C LEU A 140 3.90 -9.54 -14.94
N ILE A 141 3.08 -10.58 -15.02
CA ILE A 141 3.45 -11.96 -14.65
C ILE A 141 4.68 -12.40 -15.47
N GLU A 142 4.67 -12.16 -16.78
CA GLU A 142 5.80 -12.51 -17.62
C GLU A 142 7.09 -11.84 -17.16
N ASN A 143 7.09 -10.52 -16.94
CA ASN A 143 8.28 -9.77 -16.55
C ASN A 143 8.75 -10.08 -15.12
N ILE A 144 7.83 -10.28 -14.19
CA ILE A 144 8.13 -10.69 -12.82
C ILE A 144 8.87 -12.03 -12.80
N PHE A 145 8.46 -12.95 -13.67
CA PHE A 145 9.01 -14.31 -13.71
C PHE A 145 9.94 -14.57 -14.89
N MET A 146 10.39 -13.52 -15.59
CA MET A 146 11.22 -13.58 -16.81
C MET A 146 12.48 -14.45 -16.64
N ARG A 147 12.97 -14.63 -15.41
CA ARG A 147 14.15 -15.46 -15.15
C ARG A 147 13.89 -16.96 -15.13
N ASN A 148 12.64 -17.44 -14.97
CA ASN A 148 12.31 -18.87 -15.00
C ASN A 148 10.77 -19.12 -15.11
N LYS A 149 10.13 -18.82 -16.25
CA LYS A 149 8.73 -19.24 -16.49
C LYS A 149 8.53 -20.75 -16.26
N SER A 150 9.54 -21.57 -16.59
CA SER A 150 9.53 -23.02 -16.42
C SER A 150 9.61 -23.50 -14.96
N SER A 151 9.98 -22.64 -14.01
CA SER A 151 9.97 -23.00 -12.57
C SER A 151 8.73 -22.50 -11.83
N LEU A 152 7.79 -21.84 -12.52
CA LEU A 152 6.56 -21.39 -11.89
C LEU A 152 5.66 -22.59 -11.62
N LYS A 153 5.31 -22.74 -10.35
CA LYS A 153 4.28 -23.66 -9.93
C LYS A 153 3.13 -22.83 -9.41
N GLU A 154 2.03 -22.86 -10.14
CA GLU A 154 0.77 -22.33 -9.65
C GLU A 154 0.38 -23.10 -8.39
N TYR A 155 0.12 -22.37 -7.31
CA TYR A 155 -0.33 -22.94 -6.06
C TYR A 155 -1.83 -22.73 -5.92
N ASN A 156 -2.59 -23.79 -6.17
CA ASN A 156 -4.03 -23.79 -5.99
C ASN A 156 -4.37 -23.93 -4.51
N LEU A 157 -5.17 -23.00 -3.99
CA LEU A 157 -5.66 -23.07 -2.62
C LEU A 157 -6.59 -24.27 -2.45
N THR A 158 -6.42 -25.00 -1.36
CA THR A 158 -7.33 -26.09 -0.97
C THR A 158 -8.58 -25.51 -0.30
N SER A 159 -9.63 -26.31 -0.17
CA SER A 159 -10.83 -25.91 0.57
C SER A 159 -10.52 -25.53 2.02
N ASP A 160 -9.56 -26.21 2.66
CA ASP A 160 -9.14 -25.88 4.03
C ASP A 160 -8.47 -24.50 4.10
N HIS A 161 -7.59 -24.18 3.15
CA HIS A 161 -7.00 -22.83 3.08
C HIS A 161 -8.07 -21.75 2.88
N ILE A 162 -9.08 -22.01 2.04
CA ILE A 162 -10.18 -21.08 1.81
C ILE A 162 -10.99 -20.88 3.09
N ASN A 163 -11.31 -21.95 3.81
CA ASN A 163 -12.01 -21.89 5.10
C ASN A 163 -11.23 -21.04 6.13
N ASP A 164 -9.92 -21.23 6.22
CA ASP A 164 -9.06 -20.44 7.11
C ASP A 164 -9.02 -18.96 6.72
N ILE A 165 -8.96 -18.66 5.41
CA ILE A 165 -9.00 -17.28 4.89
C ILE A 165 -10.34 -16.63 5.23
N GLU A 166 -11.46 -17.32 5.01
CA GLU A 166 -12.79 -16.80 5.31
C GLU A 166 -13.00 -16.58 6.81
N LYS A 167 -12.49 -17.50 7.64
CA LYS A 167 -12.49 -17.35 9.09
C LYS A 167 -11.71 -16.10 9.50
N LEU A 168 -10.49 -15.92 8.99
CA LEU A 168 -9.65 -14.75 9.27
C LEU A 168 -10.29 -13.45 8.77
N MET A 169 -10.97 -13.49 7.62
CA MET A 169 -11.74 -12.36 7.10
C MET A 169 -12.82 -11.94 8.10
N LYS A 170 -13.63 -12.88 8.60
CA LYS A 170 -14.73 -12.62 9.53
C LYS A 170 -14.25 -12.19 10.92
N GLU A 171 -13.25 -12.88 11.46
CA GLU A 171 -12.76 -12.70 12.84
C GLU A 171 -11.78 -11.53 13.00
N LYS A 172 -11.15 -11.08 11.92
CA LYS A 172 -10.19 -9.98 11.94
C LYS A 172 -10.53 -8.88 10.95
N TYR A 173 -10.37 -9.12 9.65
CA TYR A 173 -10.32 -8.04 8.64
C TYR A 173 -11.65 -7.31 8.40
N MET A 174 -12.79 -7.93 8.70
CA MET A 174 -14.11 -7.29 8.64
C MET A 174 -14.54 -6.68 9.98
N THR A 175 -13.78 -6.87 11.06
CA THR A 175 -14.19 -6.38 12.38
C THR A 175 -13.94 -4.88 12.52
N TRP A 176 -14.82 -4.21 13.27
CA TRP A 176 -14.64 -2.80 13.61
C TRP A 176 -13.37 -2.59 14.45
N GLN A 177 -13.08 -3.54 15.34
CA GLN A 177 -11.91 -3.52 16.21
C GLN A 177 -10.59 -3.50 15.44
N TRP A 178 -10.50 -4.25 14.35
CA TRP A 178 -9.31 -4.22 13.53
C TRP A 178 -9.23 -2.96 12.67
N ASN A 179 -10.31 -2.60 11.98
CA ASN A 179 -10.27 -1.51 11.01
C ASN A 179 -10.15 -0.13 11.67
N TYR A 180 -10.84 0.08 12.79
CA TYR A 180 -10.89 1.36 13.51
C TYR A 180 -10.21 1.26 14.88
N GLY A 181 -10.56 0.23 15.65
CA GLY A 181 -10.05 0.01 17.00
C GLY A 181 -10.69 0.91 18.05
N GLU A 182 -10.51 0.57 19.33
CA GLU A 182 -11.02 1.38 20.43
C GLU A 182 -10.21 2.66 20.61
N SER A 183 -10.92 3.75 20.90
CA SER A 183 -10.37 5.04 21.30
C SER A 183 -10.55 5.22 22.82
N PRO A 184 -9.66 4.64 23.66
CA PRO A 184 -9.72 4.85 25.10
C PRO A 184 -9.44 6.31 25.45
N GLU A 185 -9.73 6.70 26.69
CA GLU A 185 -9.48 8.06 27.14
C GLU A 185 -7.98 8.37 27.15
N PHE A 186 -7.59 9.32 26.30
CA PHE A 186 -6.25 9.91 26.30
C PHE A 186 -6.36 11.36 26.69
N ASN A 187 -5.57 11.79 27.68
CA ASN A 187 -5.56 13.17 28.18
C ASN A 187 -4.41 14.01 27.60
N TYR A 188 -3.54 13.40 26.80
CA TYR A 188 -2.51 14.10 26.05
C TYR A 188 -2.45 13.60 24.61
N ARG A 189 -2.38 14.54 23.66
CA ARG A 189 -2.24 14.27 22.23
C ARG A 189 -1.20 15.21 21.65
N ASN A 190 -0.25 14.65 20.91
CA ASN A 190 0.72 15.44 20.15
C ASN A 190 0.98 14.77 18.81
N SER A 191 1.26 15.57 17.78
CA SER A 191 1.63 15.04 16.47
C SER A 191 2.69 15.90 15.80
N LYS A 192 3.58 15.25 15.05
CA LYS A 192 4.63 15.92 14.29
C LYS A 192 4.92 15.16 13.00
N ARG A 193 5.19 15.91 11.93
CA ARG A 193 5.60 15.35 10.63
C ARG A 193 7.13 15.33 10.53
N PHE A 194 7.66 14.17 10.20
CA PHE A 194 9.08 13.93 9.95
C PHE A 194 9.28 13.45 8.50
N GLN A 195 10.54 13.32 8.08
CA GLN A 195 10.87 12.77 6.76
C GLN A 195 10.27 11.37 6.53
N GLY A 196 10.11 10.57 7.60
CA GLY A 196 9.55 9.22 7.53
C GLY A 196 8.02 9.12 7.60
N GLY A 197 7.30 10.23 7.79
CA GLY A 197 5.84 10.25 7.97
C GLY A 197 5.38 11.15 9.12
N LYS A 198 4.06 11.33 9.27
CA LYS A 198 3.40 11.90 10.45
C LYS A 198 3.40 10.85 11.55
N PHE A 199 3.85 11.26 12.72
CA PHE A 199 3.74 10.52 13.97
C PHE A 199 2.76 11.26 14.87
N GLU A 200 1.81 10.54 15.43
CA GLU A 200 0.87 11.01 16.43
C GLU A 200 0.98 10.11 17.65
N VAL A 201 1.08 10.73 18.82
CA VAL A 201 1.19 10.05 20.10
C VAL A 201 -0.01 10.47 20.95
N LEU A 202 -0.75 9.48 21.41
CA LEU A 202 -1.82 9.63 22.39
C LEU A 202 -1.35 9.00 23.70
N LEU A 203 -1.35 9.77 24.78
CA LEU A 203 -0.95 9.31 26.11
C LEU A 203 -2.11 9.46 27.09
N ASN A 204 -2.23 8.49 27.98
CA ASN A 204 -3.03 8.60 29.18
C ASN A 204 -2.06 8.77 30.36
N ILE A 205 -2.00 9.98 30.92
CA ILE A 205 -1.07 10.36 31.99
C ILE A 205 -1.84 10.45 33.30
N VAL A 206 -1.53 9.57 34.25
CA VAL A 206 -2.14 9.54 35.59
C VAL A 206 -1.05 9.78 36.62
N GLU A 207 -1.22 10.80 37.47
CA GLU A 207 -0.24 11.16 38.52
C GLU A 207 1.19 11.39 38.00
N GLY A 208 1.32 11.92 36.77
CA GLY A 208 2.61 12.17 36.14
C GLY A 208 3.27 10.94 35.50
N HIS A 209 2.62 9.77 35.57
CA HIS A 209 3.07 8.54 34.92
C HIS A 209 2.26 8.25 33.65
N ILE A 210 2.93 7.76 32.61
CA ILE A 210 2.27 7.30 31.38
C ILE A 210 1.67 5.91 31.67
N ASN A 211 0.35 5.84 31.81
CA ASN A 211 -0.37 4.59 32.02
C ASN A 211 -0.63 3.86 30.69
N GLU A 212 -0.99 4.60 29.65
CA GLU A 212 -1.17 4.07 28.30
C GLU A 212 -0.52 4.98 27.25
N CYS A 213 0.00 4.36 26.20
CA CYS A 213 0.57 5.04 25.04
C CYS A 213 0.08 4.35 23.76
N LYS A 214 -0.51 5.12 22.85
CA LYS A 214 -0.78 4.67 21.49
C LYS A 214 -0.10 5.59 20.49
N ILE A 215 0.51 5.00 19.48
CA ILE A 215 1.19 5.71 18.40
C ILE A 215 0.45 5.43 17.09
N TYR A 216 0.09 6.50 16.39
CA TYR A 216 -0.57 6.46 15.08
C TYR A 216 0.27 7.22 14.05
N GLY A 217 0.05 6.95 12.76
CA GLY A 217 0.77 7.68 11.72
C GLY A 217 0.61 7.10 10.32
N ASP A 218 1.23 7.80 9.36
CA ASP A 218 1.35 7.36 7.96
C ASP A 218 2.77 6.85 7.63
N PHE A 219 3.58 6.60 8.66
CA PHE A 219 4.97 6.14 8.53
C PHE A 219 5.07 4.68 8.06
N LEU A 220 6.19 4.37 7.40
CA LEU A 220 6.53 3.02 6.98
C LEU A 220 7.34 2.33 8.09
N GLY A 221 6.72 1.38 8.77
CA GLY A 221 7.37 0.41 9.67
C GLY A 221 7.44 -0.96 9.01
N LEU A 222 8.49 -1.72 9.30
CA LEU A 222 8.63 -3.12 8.84
C LEU A 222 7.85 -4.10 9.73
N MET A 223 7.63 -3.73 10.99
CA MET A 223 6.90 -4.52 11.99
C MET A 223 5.68 -3.73 12.48
N ASP A 224 4.84 -4.37 13.29
CA ASP A 224 3.73 -3.68 13.94
C ASP A 224 4.27 -2.60 14.91
N VAL A 225 3.49 -1.55 15.13
CA VAL A 225 3.84 -0.46 16.06
C VAL A 225 3.84 -0.96 17.51
N SER A 226 3.11 -2.05 17.80
CA SER A 226 3.08 -2.67 19.13
C SER A 226 4.24 -3.63 19.43
N GLU A 227 5.04 -3.99 18.43
CA GLU A 227 6.21 -4.88 18.56
C GLU A 227 7.50 -4.07 18.79
#